data_AF-A0AA38F2Q1-F1
#
_entry.id   AF-A0AA38F2Q1-F1
#
_cell.length_a   1.000
_cell.length_b   1.000
_cell.length_c   1.000
_cell.angle_alpha   90.00
_cell.angle_beta   90.00
_cell.angle_gamma   90.00
#
_symmetry.space_group_name_H-M   'P 1'
#
loop_
_entity.id
_entity.type
_entity.pdbx_description
1 polymer ?
#
loop_
_entity_poly.entity_id
_entity_poly.type
_entity_poly.pdbx_seq_one_letter_code
_entity_poly.pdbx_strand_id
1 'polypeptide(L)'
;MNSNGATTSGANGGRGGGDAAAEPRRQSKRPKYSRFTQQELPACKPLLTPGWVISAFMIVGVIFIPIGVISLVASHRVVEVVDRYETECIPEGYRNSRDSRVEYIKSNRSKDCTRTLMSILHEKEKDKDKIFNIGAPVVPKHMKAPVYVYYQLDNFYQNHRRLLPAPSKCGSADSFGVSLIIPALVLLASGNAAIAFFNPMLPKLISTIGVSAIVLGTSVNALVLRVRPAVPGYLRKYPDVPGYCWTYPWRTIPVLHTGYVKSRNDEQLRNSGSANETDSCKPEATTGNNLPIVPCGLIAWSLFNDTYNFSIRGTPLSVNKKHISWKSDREHKFGKNVFPQNFQQGTLKGGGTLNDSKPLNEQEDLIVWMRTAALPTFRKLYGKIEKDLYPNDTITVNVGNYYNTYSFSGKKKLVLSTTSFLGGKNNFLGIAYLTVGGLCFFLAMVFFLVHIIKPRPLGDPAYLSWNRNPPEGRSN
;
A
#
# COMPACT_ATOMS: atom_id res chain seq x y z
N MET A 1 -16.33 18.98 57.81
CA MET A 1 -17.58 19.17 58.57
C MET A 1 -18.71 18.51 57.79
N ASN A 2 -19.27 17.45 58.40
CA ASN A 2 -20.44 16.59 58.14
C ASN A 2 -20.72 16.13 56.69
N SER A 3 -20.61 14.86 56.27
CA SER A 3 -20.95 13.51 56.80
C SER A 3 -22.39 13.02 56.47
N ASN A 4 -22.41 11.89 55.74
CA ASN A 4 -23.35 10.76 55.80
C ASN A 4 -24.24 10.51 54.57
N GLY A 5 -23.87 9.44 53.86
CA GLY A 5 -24.84 8.58 53.19
C GLY A 5 -25.51 7.65 54.21
N ALA A 6 -26.73 7.23 53.90
CA ALA A 6 -27.37 6.06 54.50
C ALA A 6 -28.38 5.49 53.50
N THR A 7 -28.19 4.22 53.18
CA THR A 7 -29.16 3.34 52.54
C THR A 7 -29.79 2.50 53.65
N THR A 8 -31.12 2.35 53.70
CA THR A 8 -31.79 1.12 54.19
C THR A 8 -33.32 1.13 53.97
N SER A 9 -33.75 0.11 53.22
CA SER A 9 -34.89 -0.82 53.41
C SER A 9 -36.00 -0.54 54.44
N GLY A 10 -37.26 -0.81 54.04
CA GLY A 10 -38.35 -1.17 54.95
C GLY A 10 -39.72 -1.23 54.28
N ALA A 11 -40.36 -2.41 54.33
CA ALA A 11 -41.66 -2.70 53.74
C ALA A 11 -42.84 -2.53 54.73
N ASN A 12 -44.04 -2.49 54.16
CA ASN A 12 -45.37 -2.85 54.68
C ASN A 12 -46.26 -1.82 55.42
N GLY A 13 -47.43 -1.56 54.80
CA GLY A 13 -48.75 -1.77 55.40
C GLY A 13 -49.44 -0.61 56.13
N GLY A 14 -50.66 -0.26 55.71
CA GLY A 14 -51.67 0.34 56.59
C GLY A 14 -52.49 1.50 56.01
N ARG A 15 -53.80 1.28 55.88
CA ARG A 15 -54.87 2.20 55.43
C ARG A 15 -55.04 3.42 56.34
N GLY A 16 -55.42 4.55 55.73
CA GLY A 16 -56.03 5.70 56.40
C GLY A 16 -56.48 6.73 55.37
N GLY A 17 -57.79 6.77 55.09
CA GLY A 17 -58.39 7.73 54.17
C GLY A 17 -58.42 9.13 54.78
N GLY A 18 -58.16 10.12 53.94
CA GLY A 18 -58.27 11.54 54.24
C GLY A 18 -58.04 12.30 52.94
N ASP A 19 -59.13 12.83 52.38
CA ASP A 19 -59.13 13.63 51.17
C ASP A 19 -58.28 14.89 51.35
N ALA A 20 -57.03 14.84 50.90
CA ALA A 20 -56.21 16.02 50.71
C ALA A 20 -56.19 16.34 49.21
N ALA A 21 -56.85 17.44 48.83
CA ALA A 21 -56.85 17.98 47.49
C ALA A 21 -55.42 18.01 46.92
N ALA A 22 -55.20 17.26 45.83
CA ALA A 22 -53.92 17.26 45.14
C ALA A 22 -53.69 18.66 44.55
N GLU A 23 -52.74 19.42 45.11
CA GLU A 23 -52.27 20.66 44.48
C GLU A 23 -51.83 20.39 43.04
N PRO A 24 -52.16 21.28 42.08
CA PRO A 24 -51.73 21.11 40.71
C PRO A 24 -50.20 21.14 40.66
N ARG A 25 -49.57 20.02 40.28
CA ARG A 25 -48.12 19.95 40.01
C ARG A 25 -47.78 21.05 39.00
N ARG A 26 -47.12 22.13 39.45
CA ARG A 26 -46.58 23.17 38.57
C ARG A 26 -45.71 22.49 37.50
N GLN A 27 -46.17 22.47 36.26
CA GLN A 27 -45.36 22.02 35.12
C GLN A 27 -44.23 23.02 34.90
N SER A 28 -43.11 22.79 35.55
CA SER A 28 -41.91 23.58 35.34
C SER A 28 -41.34 23.29 33.96
N LYS A 29 -41.27 24.31 33.10
CA LYS A 29 -40.55 24.25 31.82
C LYS A 29 -39.02 24.33 32.00
N ARG A 30 -38.53 24.40 33.26
CA ARG A 30 -37.10 24.44 33.54
C ARG A 30 -36.47 23.11 33.12
N PRO A 31 -35.44 23.12 32.26
CA PRO A 31 -34.76 21.90 31.86
C PRO A 31 -34.15 21.21 33.08
N LYS A 32 -34.22 19.87 33.09
CA LYS A 32 -33.67 19.05 34.18
C LYS A 32 -32.17 19.33 34.31
N TYR A 33 -31.75 19.69 35.52
CA TYR A 33 -30.34 19.93 35.80
C TYR A 33 -29.54 18.62 35.75
N SER A 34 -28.51 18.60 34.91
CA SER A 34 -27.47 17.57 34.88
C SER A 34 -26.21 18.20 34.28
N ARG A 35 -25.03 17.68 34.65
CA ARG A 35 -23.76 18.16 34.06
C ARG A 35 -23.74 18.04 32.54
N PHE A 36 -24.48 17.07 32.00
CA PHE A 36 -24.67 16.91 30.56
C PHE A 36 -25.56 18.01 29.96
N THR A 37 -26.75 18.24 30.52
CA THR A 37 -27.70 19.26 30.04
C THR A 37 -27.21 20.69 30.24
N GLN A 38 -26.32 20.93 31.20
CA GLN A 38 -25.65 22.22 31.43
C GLN A 38 -24.30 22.35 30.71
N GLN A 39 -23.85 21.31 29.99
CA GLN A 39 -22.56 21.28 29.29
C GLN A 39 -21.33 21.48 30.23
N GLU A 40 -21.47 21.09 31.50
CA GLU A 40 -20.45 21.14 32.56
C GLU A 40 -19.75 19.77 32.76
N LEU A 41 -19.60 19.03 31.66
CA LEU A 41 -18.86 17.78 31.67
C LEU A 41 -17.39 18.06 32.00
N PRO A 42 -16.71 17.14 32.72
CA PRO A 42 -15.27 17.26 32.93
C PRO A 42 -14.57 17.30 31.56
N ALA A 43 -13.87 18.38 31.28
CA ALA A 43 -13.17 18.59 30.03
C ALA A 43 -11.73 19.03 30.31
N CYS A 44 -10.78 18.39 29.63
CA CYS A 44 -9.40 18.87 29.58
C CYS A 44 -9.26 19.81 28.38
N LYS A 45 -8.80 21.05 28.61
CA LYS A 45 -8.52 22.02 27.56
C LYS A 45 -7.00 22.18 27.46
N PRO A 46 -6.32 21.41 26.59
CA PRO A 46 -4.87 21.51 26.48
C PRO A 46 -4.49 22.88 25.95
N LEU A 47 -3.82 23.67 26.79
CA LEU A 47 -3.23 24.94 26.39
C LEU A 47 -1.82 24.66 25.84
N LEU A 48 -1.61 25.01 24.57
CA LEU A 48 -0.31 24.86 23.90
C LEU A 48 0.66 25.94 24.38
N THR A 49 1.27 25.72 25.54
CA THR A 49 2.36 26.60 25.99
C THR A 49 3.64 26.29 25.20
N PRO A 50 4.54 27.27 25.00
CA PRO A 50 5.80 27.05 24.30
C PRO A 50 6.61 25.87 24.87
N GLY A 51 6.66 25.74 26.20
CA GLY A 51 7.35 24.63 26.87
C GLY A 51 6.79 23.25 26.51
N TRP A 52 5.46 23.08 26.50
CA TRP A 52 4.82 21.83 26.08
C TRP A 52 5.07 21.52 24.60
N VAL A 53 4.96 22.54 23.73
CA VAL A 53 5.15 22.37 22.27
C VAL A 53 6.59 21.99 21.94
N ILE A 54 7.57 22.72 22.49
CA ILE A 54 9.00 22.45 22.29
C ILE A 54 9.33 21.03 22.80
N SER A 55 8.87 20.68 24.01
CA SER A 55 9.12 19.35 24.58
C SER A 55 8.53 18.24 23.72
N ALA A 56 7.29 18.41 23.23
CA ALA A 56 6.65 17.42 22.37
C ALA A 56 7.43 17.23 21.06
N PHE A 57 7.83 18.31 20.38
CA PHE A 57 8.63 18.21 19.15
C PHE A 57 10.02 17.60 19.40
N MET A 58 10.67 17.94 20.51
CA MET A 58 11.95 17.33 20.89
C MET A 58 11.81 15.83 21.15
N ILE A 59 10.79 15.40 21.90
CA ILE A 59 10.54 13.98 22.18
C ILE A 59 10.29 13.20 20.89
N VAL A 60 9.44 13.72 20.00
CA VAL A 60 9.19 13.08 18.70
C VAL A 60 10.48 12.97 17.88
N GLY A 61 11.29 14.03 17.82
CA GLY A 61 12.59 14.00 17.13
C GLY A 61 13.55 12.96 17.71
N VAL A 62 13.72 12.95 19.04
CA VAL A 62 14.61 12.02 19.77
C VAL A 62 14.19 10.56 19.60
N ILE A 63 12.90 10.27 19.44
CA ILE A 63 12.41 8.91 19.20
C ILE A 63 12.53 8.53 17.72
N PHE A 64 12.13 9.43 16.80
CA PHE A 64 12.01 9.09 15.38
C PHE A 64 13.37 9.00 14.70
N ILE A 65 14.37 9.79 15.12
CA ILE A 65 15.71 9.76 14.51
C ILE A 65 16.38 8.38 14.72
N PRO A 66 16.51 7.83 15.94
CA PRO A 66 17.05 6.48 16.16
C PRO A 66 16.27 5.39 15.41
N ILE A 67 14.94 5.44 15.43
CA ILE A 67 14.10 4.49 14.68
C ILE A 67 14.40 4.56 13.18
N GLY A 68 14.53 5.77 12.64
CA GLY A 68 14.90 6.02 11.25
C GLY A 68 16.27 5.48 10.89
N VAL A 69 17.29 5.73 11.74
CA VAL A 69 18.65 5.19 11.56
C VAL A 69 18.64 3.66 11.58
N ILE A 70 18.03 3.05 12.60
CA ILE A 70 17.96 1.58 12.75
C ILE A 70 17.26 0.96 11.53
N SER A 71 16.13 1.53 11.11
CA SER A 71 15.37 1.05 9.94
C SER A 71 16.17 1.18 8.65
N LEU A 72 16.90 2.28 8.48
CA LEU A 72 17.73 2.52 7.29
C LEU A 72 18.92 1.55 7.26
N VAL A 73 19.61 1.34 8.39
CA VAL A 73 20.71 0.36 8.51
C VAL A 73 20.21 -1.04 8.21
N ALA A 74 19.05 -1.43 8.74
CA ALA A 74 18.44 -2.73 8.46
C ALA A 74 18.13 -2.90 6.98
N SER A 75 17.61 -1.87 6.31
CA SER A 75 17.38 -1.88 4.86
C SER A 75 18.68 -2.01 4.05
N HIS A 76 19.74 -1.30 4.44
CA HIS A 76 21.05 -1.37 3.75
C HIS A 76 21.80 -2.68 3.95
N ARG A 77 21.48 -3.46 4.99
CA ARG A 77 22.00 -4.83 5.18
C ARG A 77 21.38 -5.84 4.21
N VAL A 78 20.21 -5.53 3.64
CA VAL A 78 19.57 -6.40 2.65
C VAL A 78 20.32 -6.32 1.33
N VAL A 79 20.68 -7.49 0.82
CA VAL A 79 21.34 -7.67 -0.47
C VAL A 79 20.30 -8.16 -1.45
N GLU A 80 20.18 -7.47 -2.58
CA GLU A 80 19.31 -7.86 -3.69
C GLU A 80 20.15 -7.99 -4.97
N VAL A 81 20.04 -9.13 -5.64
CA VAL A 81 20.58 -9.37 -6.98
C VAL A 81 19.38 -9.47 -7.93
N VAL A 82 19.29 -8.57 -8.90
CA VAL A 82 18.16 -8.46 -9.82
C VAL A 82 18.65 -8.69 -11.25
N ASP A 83 18.16 -9.72 -11.92
CA ASP A 83 18.44 -9.98 -13.34
C ASP A 83 17.17 -9.80 -14.17
N ARG A 84 17.29 -9.06 -15.28
CA ARG A 84 16.19 -8.79 -16.21
C ARG A 84 16.30 -9.73 -17.40
N TYR A 85 15.68 -10.90 -17.28
CA TYR A 85 15.78 -11.95 -18.30
C TYR A 85 14.78 -11.81 -19.47
N GLU A 86 13.74 -10.97 -19.34
CA GLU A 86 12.68 -10.84 -20.35
C GLU A 86 13.19 -10.46 -21.76
N THR A 87 14.12 -9.51 -21.88
CA THR A 87 14.68 -9.14 -23.20
C THR A 87 15.87 -10.04 -23.58
N GLU A 88 16.67 -10.41 -22.59
CA GLU A 88 17.93 -11.14 -22.76
C GLU A 88 17.72 -12.60 -23.21
N CYS A 89 16.65 -13.23 -22.76
CA CYS A 89 16.31 -14.61 -23.12
C CYS A 89 15.48 -14.74 -24.39
N ILE A 90 15.48 -13.71 -25.23
CA ILE A 90 14.95 -13.76 -26.59
C ILE A 90 16.12 -13.72 -27.58
N PRO A 91 16.16 -14.56 -28.63
CA PRO A 91 17.19 -14.50 -29.66
C PRO A 91 17.16 -13.17 -30.42
N GLU A 92 18.32 -12.69 -30.86
CA GLU A 92 18.46 -11.35 -31.47
C GLU A 92 17.48 -11.08 -32.62
N GLY A 93 17.23 -12.07 -33.48
CA GLY A 93 16.27 -11.94 -34.59
C GLY A 93 14.82 -11.63 -34.17
N TYR A 94 14.43 -11.95 -32.93
CA TYR A 94 13.08 -11.71 -32.40
C TYR A 94 13.02 -10.52 -31.42
N ARG A 95 14.15 -9.87 -31.10
CA ARG A 95 14.21 -8.77 -30.12
C ARG A 95 13.66 -7.45 -30.64
N ASN A 96 13.47 -7.28 -31.94
CA ASN A 96 13.23 -5.95 -32.54
C ASN A 96 11.80 -5.43 -32.36
N SER A 97 10.79 -6.30 -32.51
CA SER A 97 9.37 -5.92 -32.40
C SER A 97 8.69 -6.59 -31.21
N ARG A 98 7.57 -6.04 -30.74
CA ARG A 98 6.72 -6.71 -29.74
C ARG A 98 6.12 -7.99 -30.32
N ASP A 99 5.68 -7.95 -31.58
CA ASP A 99 5.00 -9.07 -32.21
C ASP A 99 5.93 -10.26 -32.43
N SER A 100 7.20 -10.00 -32.81
CA SER A 100 8.23 -11.03 -32.94
C SER A 100 8.54 -11.72 -31.61
N ARG A 101 8.55 -10.97 -30.49
CA ARG A 101 8.71 -11.55 -29.15
C ARG A 101 7.52 -12.43 -28.76
N VAL A 102 6.30 -12.00 -29.08
CA VAL A 102 5.08 -12.78 -28.85
C VAL A 102 5.07 -14.06 -29.69
N GLU A 103 5.48 -13.96 -30.96
CA GLU A 103 5.62 -15.11 -31.86
C GLU A 103 6.62 -16.13 -31.33
N TYR A 104 7.81 -15.67 -30.91
CA TYR A 104 8.84 -16.53 -30.33
C TYR A 104 8.32 -17.29 -29.10
N ILE A 105 7.66 -16.61 -28.17
CA ILE A 105 7.13 -17.22 -26.95
C ILE A 105 6.03 -18.24 -27.24
N LYS A 106 5.18 -17.98 -28.22
CA LYS A 106 4.12 -18.90 -28.64
C LYS A 106 4.62 -20.07 -29.49
N SER A 107 5.83 -19.98 -30.06
CA SER A 107 6.42 -21.04 -30.88
C SER A 107 6.70 -22.30 -30.07
N ASN A 108 6.94 -23.45 -30.71
CA ASN A 108 7.32 -24.70 -30.03
C ASN A 108 8.83 -24.84 -29.76
N ARG A 109 9.63 -23.77 -29.94
CA ARG A 109 11.09 -23.80 -29.72
C ARG A 109 11.43 -23.93 -28.24
N SER A 110 12.66 -24.33 -27.89
CA SER A 110 13.10 -24.24 -26.49
C SER A 110 13.13 -22.77 -26.04
N LYS A 111 12.66 -22.49 -24.83
CA LYS A 111 12.71 -21.16 -24.21
C LYS A 111 13.68 -21.13 -23.02
N ASP A 112 14.50 -22.18 -22.91
CA ASP A 112 15.52 -22.26 -21.89
C ASP A 112 16.68 -21.34 -22.26
N CYS A 113 17.13 -20.58 -21.26
CA CYS A 113 18.09 -19.51 -21.43
C CYS A 113 19.02 -19.48 -20.22
N THR A 114 20.30 -19.70 -20.48
CA THR A 114 21.33 -19.62 -19.45
C THR A 114 21.73 -18.16 -19.24
N ARG A 115 21.59 -17.68 -18.00
CA ARG A 115 21.99 -16.35 -17.56
C ARG A 115 22.99 -16.47 -16.44
N THR A 116 24.10 -15.75 -16.55
CA THR A 116 24.99 -15.51 -15.43
C THR A 116 24.50 -14.26 -14.72
N LEU A 117 24.17 -14.37 -13.43
CA LEU A 117 23.68 -13.23 -12.68
C LEU A 117 24.84 -12.22 -12.55
N MET A 118 24.65 -11.02 -13.08
CA MET A 118 25.62 -9.94 -12.93
C MET A 118 25.10 -9.02 -11.83
N SER A 119 25.94 -8.69 -10.84
CA SER A 119 25.61 -7.56 -9.98
C SER A 119 25.89 -6.28 -10.76
N ILE A 120 24.88 -5.44 -10.97
CA ILE A 120 25.10 -4.08 -11.47
C ILE A 120 25.84 -3.34 -10.35
N LEU A 121 27.17 -3.20 -10.47
CA LEU A 121 27.87 -2.16 -9.75
C LEU A 121 27.37 -0.84 -10.37
N HIS A 122 26.40 -0.22 -9.70
CA HIS A 122 26.23 1.21 -9.85
C HIS A 122 27.45 1.86 -9.22
N GLU A 123 28.50 2.00 -10.01
CA GLU A 123 29.56 2.92 -9.66
C GLU A 123 28.92 4.32 -9.65
N LYS A 124 28.81 4.89 -8.45
CA LYS A 124 28.66 6.34 -8.32
C LYS A 124 30.00 6.91 -8.75
N GLU A 125 30.22 7.10 -10.04
CA GLU A 125 31.34 7.90 -10.48
C GLU A 125 30.93 8.99 -11.45
N LYS A 126 31.57 10.11 -11.19
CA LYS A 126 31.33 11.48 -11.61
C LYS A 126 32.16 11.72 -12.87
N ASP A 127 32.19 10.77 -13.79
CA ASP A 127 32.96 10.89 -15.02
C ASP A 127 32.24 10.17 -16.16
N LYS A 128 31.95 10.90 -17.24
CA LYS A 128 30.89 10.54 -18.20
C LYS A 128 31.30 9.57 -19.31
N ASP A 129 32.56 9.15 -19.41
CA ASP A 129 33.05 8.53 -20.65
C ASP A 129 33.78 7.18 -20.48
N LYS A 130 33.51 6.41 -19.42
CA LYS A 130 33.94 4.98 -19.34
C LYS A 130 32.85 4.08 -18.80
N ILE A 131 32.01 3.54 -19.68
CA ILE A 131 31.27 2.30 -19.39
C ILE A 131 32.26 1.16 -19.58
N PHE A 132 33.00 0.80 -18.54
CA PHE A 132 33.78 -0.44 -18.55
C PHE A 132 32.88 -1.58 -18.06
N ASN A 133 32.31 -2.35 -18.99
CA ASN A 133 31.64 -3.62 -18.68
C ASN A 133 32.70 -4.68 -18.33
N ILE A 134 33.45 -4.50 -17.23
CA ILE A 134 34.22 -5.61 -16.66
C ILE A 134 33.26 -6.43 -15.81
N GLY A 135 32.93 -7.61 -16.32
CA GLY A 135 32.19 -8.63 -15.60
C GLY A 135 32.97 -9.03 -14.35
N ALA A 136 32.58 -8.42 -13.23
CA ALA A 136 33.15 -8.64 -11.90
C ALA A 136 32.05 -9.14 -10.94
N PRO A 137 32.41 -9.83 -9.85
CA PRO A 137 31.66 -11.00 -9.41
C PRO A 137 30.28 -10.78 -8.74
N VAL A 138 29.22 -11.21 -9.44
CA VAL A 138 28.01 -12.03 -9.12
C VAL A 138 27.32 -12.05 -7.73
N VAL A 139 27.95 -11.74 -6.61
CA VAL A 139 27.26 -11.55 -5.31
C VAL A 139 27.98 -10.43 -4.57
N PRO A 140 27.37 -9.26 -4.32
CA PRO A 140 28.10 -8.09 -3.85
C PRO A 140 28.52 -8.17 -2.39
N LYS A 141 27.79 -8.95 -1.57
CA LYS A 141 28.00 -9.12 -0.13
C LYS A 141 27.48 -10.50 0.29
N HIS A 142 28.01 -11.03 1.38
CA HIS A 142 27.57 -12.31 1.93
C HIS A 142 26.04 -12.33 2.14
N MET A 143 25.37 -13.28 1.51
CA MET A 143 23.92 -13.51 1.65
C MET A 143 23.70 -14.72 2.56
N LYS A 144 23.36 -14.45 3.81
CA LYS A 144 23.05 -15.49 4.81
C LYS A 144 21.75 -16.22 4.45
N ALA A 145 21.76 -17.55 4.56
CA ALA A 145 20.62 -18.41 4.34
C ALA A 145 19.50 -18.18 5.39
N PRO A 146 18.22 -18.37 5.01
CA PRO A 146 17.76 -18.69 3.66
C PRO A 146 17.79 -17.48 2.72
N VAL A 147 18.27 -17.67 1.50
CA VAL A 147 18.20 -16.68 0.42
C VAL A 147 16.90 -16.87 -0.34
N TYR A 148 16.09 -15.82 -0.45
CA TYR A 148 14.77 -15.90 -1.05
C TYR A 148 14.84 -15.60 -2.54
N VAL A 149 14.21 -16.46 -3.34
CA VAL A 149 14.09 -16.33 -4.79
C VAL A 149 12.72 -15.76 -5.11
N TYR A 150 12.67 -14.60 -5.72
CA TYR A 150 11.43 -13.96 -6.17
C TYR A 150 11.44 -13.82 -7.69
N TYR A 151 10.26 -13.92 -8.29
CA TYR A 151 10.02 -13.34 -9.61
C TYR A 151 9.28 -12.02 -9.43
N GLN A 152 9.69 -11.03 -10.23
CA GLN A 152 9.03 -9.73 -10.32
C GLN A 152 8.34 -9.61 -11.68
N LEU A 153 7.06 -9.26 -11.64
CA LEU A 153 6.30 -8.87 -12.82
C LEU A 153 6.01 -7.37 -12.74
N ASP A 154 6.24 -6.68 -13.85
CA ASP A 154 5.85 -5.29 -14.04
C ASP A 154 4.69 -5.21 -15.04
N ASN A 155 3.85 -4.18 -14.88
CA ASN A 155 2.70 -3.89 -15.76
C ASN A 155 1.65 -5.01 -15.80
N PHE A 156 1.45 -5.73 -14.69
CA PHE A 156 0.44 -6.77 -14.56
C PHE A 156 -0.56 -6.43 -13.45
N TYR A 157 -1.82 -6.16 -13.82
CA TYR A 157 -2.82 -5.61 -12.90
C TYR A 157 -3.60 -6.70 -12.16
N GLN A 158 -2.97 -7.35 -11.17
CA GLN A 158 -3.66 -8.31 -10.29
C GLN A 158 -4.78 -7.68 -9.46
N ASN A 159 -4.71 -6.37 -9.19
CA ASN A 159 -5.63 -5.63 -8.33
C ASN A 159 -6.88 -5.09 -9.06
N HIS A 160 -7.04 -5.37 -10.35
CA HIS A 160 -8.12 -4.80 -11.13
C HIS A 160 -9.49 -5.29 -10.63
N ARG A 161 -10.17 -4.44 -9.87
CA ARG A 161 -11.57 -4.58 -9.45
C ARG A 161 -12.37 -3.63 -10.32
N ARG A 162 -13.36 -4.14 -11.06
CA ARG A 162 -14.31 -3.27 -11.75
C ARG A 162 -14.99 -2.35 -10.72
N LEU A 163 -14.64 -1.08 -10.73
CA LEU A 163 -15.57 -0.01 -10.39
C LEU A 163 -16.43 0.21 -11.64
N LEU A 164 -17.73 0.40 -11.46
CA LEU A 164 -18.60 0.92 -12.51
C LEU A 164 -17.93 2.17 -13.12
N PRO A 165 -18.10 2.46 -14.43
CA PRO A 165 -17.70 3.77 -14.94
C PRO A 165 -18.51 4.82 -14.17
N ALA A 166 -17.87 5.50 -13.23
CA ALA A 166 -18.33 6.80 -12.80
C ALA A 166 -18.19 7.73 -14.02
N PRO A 167 -19.16 8.63 -14.27
CA PRO A 167 -19.05 9.57 -15.38
C PRO A 167 -17.69 10.29 -15.31
N SER A 168 -17.00 10.28 -16.44
CA SER A 168 -15.68 10.86 -16.62
C SER A 168 -15.65 12.31 -16.17
N LYS A 169 -14.94 12.59 -15.07
CA LYS A 169 -14.31 13.90 -14.91
C LYS A 169 -12.92 13.80 -15.54
N CYS A 170 -12.74 14.51 -16.65
CA CYS A 170 -11.44 14.83 -17.21
C CYS A 170 -10.62 15.58 -16.14
N GLY A 171 -9.40 15.12 -15.85
CA GLY A 171 -8.53 15.77 -14.87
C GLY A 171 -7.32 14.94 -14.48
N SER A 172 -6.26 15.07 -15.29
CA SER A 172 -4.82 14.99 -14.97
C SER A 172 -4.32 14.11 -13.81
N ALA A 173 -3.62 13.04 -14.20
CA ALA A 173 -2.31 12.56 -13.75
C ALA A 173 -1.92 12.59 -12.25
N ASP A 174 -1.59 11.40 -11.78
CA ASP A 174 -1.07 11.03 -10.47
C ASP A 174 0.21 11.76 -10.05
N SER A 175 0.24 12.20 -8.79
CA SER A 175 1.46 12.36 -7.99
C SER A 175 1.21 11.87 -6.56
N PHE A 176 1.10 10.56 -6.40
CA PHE A 176 1.15 9.92 -5.09
C PHE A 176 2.61 9.74 -4.68
N GLY A 177 3.11 10.58 -3.78
CA GLY A 177 4.45 10.41 -3.20
C GLY A 177 4.88 11.44 -2.17
N VAL A 178 4.39 12.68 -2.23
CA VAL A 178 4.80 13.76 -1.29
C VAL A 178 3.59 14.41 -0.58
N SER A 179 2.38 14.16 -1.08
CA SER A 179 1.15 14.85 -0.66
C SER A 179 0.60 14.47 0.71
N LEU A 180 1.16 13.48 1.41
CA LEU A 180 0.68 13.08 2.76
C LEU A 180 1.55 13.64 3.89
N ILE A 181 2.81 13.99 3.60
CA ILE A 181 3.76 14.48 4.60
C ILE A 181 3.47 15.94 4.93
N ILE A 182 3.19 16.76 3.92
CA ILE A 182 2.93 18.20 4.10
C ILE A 182 1.61 18.45 4.86
N PRO A 183 0.47 17.79 4.55
CA PRO A 183 -0.75 17.98 5.33
C PRO A 183 -0.64 17.44 6.76
N ALA A 184 0.09 16.35 6.99
CA ALA A 184 0.33 15.84 8.34
C ALA A 184 1.18 16.81 9.18
N LEU A 185 2.19 17.45 8.57
CA LEU A 185 3.01 18.48 9.22
C LEU A 185 2.25 19.78 9.45
N VAL A 186 1.38 20.18 8.51
CA VAL A 186 0.49 21.34 8.69
C VAL A 186 -0.56 21.05 9.78
N LEU A 187 -1.08 19.82 9.88
CA LEU A 187 -1.96 19.40 10.97
C LEU A 187 -1.23 19.44 12.33
N LEU A 188 0.03 19.01 12.41
CA LEU A 188 0.83 19.06 13.65
C LEU A 188 1.29 20.48 14.01
N ALA A 189 1.53 21.34 13.02
CA ALA A 189 1.91 22.73 13.22
C ALA A 189 0.70 23.62 13.57
N SER A 190 -0.50 23.28 13.08
CA SER A 190 -1.74 23.88 13.57
C SER A 190 -2.08 23.25 14.92
N GLY A 191 -2.08 24.03 15.99
CA GLY A 191 -2.35 23.55 17.37
C GLY A 191 -3.65 22.75 17.59
N ASN A 192 -4.48 22.55 16.58
CA ASN A 192 -5.79 21.90 16.72
C ASN A 192 -5.73 20.35 16.63
N ALA A 193 -4.61 19.73 16.25
CA ALA A 193 -4.49 18.27 16.20
C ALA A 193 -4.32 17.62 17.59
N ALA A 194 -3.73 18.32 18.56
CA ALA A 194 -3.60 17.82 19.93
C ALA A 194 -4.96 17.56 20.60
N ILE A 195 -6.03 18.24 20.14
CA ILE A 195 -7.40 18.08 20.66
C ILE A 195 -8.07 16.81 20.10
N ALA A 196 -7.72 16.39 18.87
CA ALA A 196 -8.30 15.21 18.22
C ALA A 196 -7.81 13.88 18.82
N PHE A 197 -6.62 13.85 19.42
CA PHE A 197 -6.07 12.65 20.06
C PHE A 197 -6.70 12.33 21.42
N PHE A 198 -7.37 13.30 22.07
CA PHE A 198 -7.93 13.13 23.42
C PHE A 198 -9.47 13.09 23.47
N ASN A 199 -10.20 13.29 22.36
CA ASN A 199 -11.66 13.23 22.38
C ASN A 199 -12.28 12.60 21.10
N PRO A 200 -12.71 11.32 21.14
CA PRO A 200 -13.28 10.63 19.98
C PRO A 200 -14.77 10.95 19.68
N MET A 201 -15.41 11.89 20.39
CA MET A 201 -16.88 12.09 20.31
C MET A 201 -17.36 13.27 19.43
N LEU A 202 -16.51 13.94 18.65
CA LEU A 202 -16.93 15.10 17.84
C LEU A 202 -16.83 14.87 16.31
N PRO A 203 -17.86 14.28 15.66
CA PRO A 203 -17.81 13.93 14.23
C PRO A 203 -17.81 15.13 13.28
N LYS A 204 -18.19 16.33 13.75
CA LYS A 204 -18.29 17.54 12.91
C LYS A 204 -16.98 18.31 12.73
N LEU A 205 -15.90 17.99 13.46
CA LEU A 205 -14.62 18.71 13.36
C LEU A 205 -13.64 18.05 12.37
N ILE A 206 -13.72 16.73 12.20
CA ILE A 206 -12.80 15.95 11.35
C ILE A 206 -13.02 16.26 9.86
N SER A 207 -14.28 16.51 9.44
CA SER A 207 -14.62 16.87 8.07
C SER A 207 -14.10 18.27 7.70
N THR A 208 -14.28 19.27 8.56
CA THR A 208 -13.89 20.67 8.30
C THR A 208 -12.38 20.88 8.39
N ILE A 209 -11.68 20.16 9.29
CA ILE A 209 -10.22 20.23 9.41
C ILE A 209 -9.52 19.54 8.23
N GLY A 210 -10.05 18.40 7.76
CA GLY A 210 -9.51 17.69 6.60
C GLY A 210 -9.59 18.54 5.31
N VAL A 211 -10.71 19.24 5.10
CA VAL A 211 -10.89 20.10 3.92
C VAL A 211 -9.99 21.34 3.97
N SER A 212 -9.82 21.95 5.15
CA SER A 212 -9.00 23.17 5.31
C SER A 212 -7.49 22.92 5.11
N ALA A 213 -6.98 21.77 5.59
CA ALA A 213 -5.58 21.39 5.42
C ALA A 213 -5.22 21.03 3.96
N ILE A 214 -6.18 20.48 3.21
CA ILE A 214 -6.02 20.19 1.77
C ILE A 214 -5.99 21.50 0.96
N VAL A 215 -6.81 22.49 1.31
CA VAL A 215 -6.84 23.80 0.63
C VAL A 215 -5.54 24.59 0.88
N LEU A 216 -4.99 24.57 2.10
CA LEU A 216 -3.70 25.21 2.39
C LEU A 216 -2.52 24.48 1.73
N GLY A 217 -2.52 23.14 1.72
CA GLY A 217 -1.47 22.34 1.07
C GLY A 217 -1.42 22.54 -0.45
N THR A 218 -2.57 22.65 -1.10
CA THR A 218 -2.66 22.93 -2.55
C THR A 218 -2.22 24.36 -2.91
N SER A 219 -2.53 25.32 -2.05
CA SER A 219 -2.16 26.73 -2.24
C SER A 219 -0.65 26.97 -2.10
N VAL A 220 0.01 26.33 -1.13
CA VAL A 220 1.47 26.42 -0.95
C VAL A 220 2.22 25.71 -2.09
N ASN A 221 1.69 24.58 -2.58
CA ASN A 221 2.29 23.87 -3.72
C ASN A 221 2.24 24.72 -5.02
N ALA A 222 1.16 25.48 -5.24
CA ALA A 222 1.04 26.42 -6.35
C ALA A 222 2.00 27.63 -6.23
N LEU A 223 2.32 28.04 -5.01
CA LEU A 223 3.24 29.16 -4.76
C LEU A 223 4.71 28.76 -4.93
N VAL A 224 5.08 27.55 -4.48
CA VAL A 224 6.47 27.03 -4.56
C VAL A 224 6.84 26.58 -5.98
N LEU A 225 5.89 26.04 -6.76
CA LEU A 225 6.14 25.58 -8.13
C LEU A 225 6.11 26.70 -9.19
N ARG A 226 5.92 27.97 -8.80
CA ARG A 226 5.89 29.11 -9.73
C ARG A 226 7.29 29.61 -10.15
N VAL A 227 8.36 29.01 -9.64
CA VAL A 227 9.75 29.35 -9.98
C VAL A 227 10.33 28.37 -11.01
N ARG A 228 9.77 28.36 -12.22
CA ARG A 228 10.48 27.93 -13.44
C ARG A 228 10.04 28.82 -14.60
N PRO A 229 10.94 29.59 -15.24
CA PRO A 229 10.57 30.32 -16.44
C PRO A 229 10.36 29.32 -17.59
N ALA A 230 9.24 29.45 -18.30
CA ALA A 230 8.94 28.68 -19.49
C ALA A 230 9.79 29.18 -20.67
N VAL A 231 10.48 28.26 -21.34
CA VAL A 231 11.14 28.48 -22.62
C VAL A 231 10.08 28.46 -23.73
N PRO A 232 10.00 29.43 -24.66
CA PRO A 232 9.00 29.43 -25.72
C PRO A 232 9.46 28.57 -26.91
N GLY A 233 8.67 27.56 -27.26
CA GLY A 233 8.92 26.69 -28.42
C GLY A 233 7.62 26.27 -29.10
N TYR A 234 7.31 26.98 -30.19
CA TYR A 234 6.41 26.67 -31.31
C TYR A 234 5.49 25.43 -31.23
N LEU A 235 4.17 25.67 -31.14
CA LEU A 235 3.15 24.72 -31.57
C LEU A 235 2.32 25.34 -32.71
N ARG A 236 2.33 24.63 -33.84
CA ARG A 236 1.64 24.95 -35.09
C ARG A 236 0.13 24.72 -34.90
N LYS A 237 -0.64 25.78 -35.18
CA LYS A 237 -2.11 25.85 -35.13
C LYS A 237 -2.72 25.02 -36.27
N TYR A 238 -3.68 24.15 -35.99
CA TYR A 238 -4.67 23.66 -36.97
C TYR A 238 -6.09 23.94 -36.42
N PRO A 239 -7.06 24.25 -37.30
CA PRO A 239 -8.24 25.03 -36.95
C PRO A 239 -9.43 24.18 -36.49
N ASP A 240 -10.37 24.91 -35.89
CA ASP A 240 -11.63 24.54 -35.27
C ASP A 240 -12.52 23.57 -36.10
N VAL A 241 -13.11 22.58 -35.41
CA VAL A 241 -14.35 21.91 -35.84
C VAL A 241 -15.20 21.59 -34.60
N PRO A 242 -16.50 21.97 -34.56
CA PRO A 242 -17.32 21.98 -33.35
C PRO A 242 -17.87 20.59 -32.98
N GLY A 243 -18.19 20.46 -31.69
CA GLY A 243 -18.53 19.19 -31.04
C GLY A 243 -19.81 18.51 -31.51
N TYR A 244 -19.76 17.19 -31.52
CA TYR A 244 -20.91 16.30 -31.42
C TYR A 244 -20.55 15.09 -30.56
N CYS A 245 -21.21 14.96 -29.40
CA CYS A 245 -21.21 13.74 -28.60
C CYS A 245 -22.16 12.73 -29.25
N TRP A 246 -21.63 11.62 -29.74
CA TRP A 246 -22.46 10.48 -30.15
C TRP A 246 -23.02 9.78 -28.91
N THR A 247 -24.32 9.91 -28.67
CA THR A 247 -25.09 8.95 -27.89
C THR A 247 -25.39 7.75 -28.77
N TYR A 248 -24.73 6.62 -28.54
CA TYR A 248 -25.14 5.35 -29.15
C TYR A 248 -26.19 4.65 -28.28
N PRO A 249 -27.24 4.04 -28.89
CA PRO A 249 -28.33 3.41 -28.18
C PRO A 249 -27.95 2.01 -27.68
N TRP A 250 -28.45 1.69 -26.49
CA TRP A 250 -28.28 0.41 -25.83
C TRP A 250 -29.02 -0.70 -26.60
N ARG A 251 -28.26 -1.58 -27.25
CA ARG A 251 -28.72 -2.92 -27.64
C ARG A 251 -27.71 -3.96 -27.16
N THR A 252 -28.17 -4.77 -26.20
CA THR A 252 -27.79 -6.18 -25.95
C THR A 252 -26.39 -6.60 -26.38
N ILE A 253 -25.42 -6.41 -25.49
CA ILE A 253 -24.19 -7.22 -25.46
C ILE A 253 -24.19 -7.88 -24.07
N PRO A 254 -24.12 -9.21 -23.94
CA PRO A 254 -23.97 -9.83 -22.63
C PRO A 254 -22.64 -9.33 -22.05
N VAL A 255 -22.74 -8.58 -20.95
CA VAL A 255 -21.61 -7.95 -20.27
C VAL A 255 -20.76 -9.04 -19.63
N LEU A 256 -19.84 -9.63 -20.39
CA LEU A 256 -18.77 -10.48 -19.87
C LEU A 256 -17.50 -9.64 -19.65
N HIS A 257 -17.58 -8.67 -18.74
CA HIS A 257 -16.42 -7.91 -18.28
C HIS A 257 -16.21 -8.18 -16.79
N THR A 258 -15.52 -9.28 -16.51
CA THR A 258 -15.20 -9.76 -15.16
C THR A 258 -13.93 -9.09 -14.64
N GLY A 259 -13.97 -8.63 -13.39
CA GLY A 259 -12.78 -8.07 -12.74
C GLY A 259 -11.82 -9.20 -12.35
N TYR A 260 -10.54 -9.09 -12.72
CA TYR A 260 -9.52 -10.12 -12.47
C TYR A 260 -9.52 -10.62 -11.03
N VAL A 261 -9.53 -9.72 -10.03
CA VAL A 261 -9.55 -10.09 -8.59
C VAL A 261 -10.78 -10.91 -8.18
N LYS A 262 -11.91 -10.66 -8.84
CA LYS A 262 -13.19 -11.29 -8.51
C LYS A 262 -13.37 -12.64 -9.19
N SER A 263 -12.58 -12.94 -10.22
CA SER A 263 -12.67 -14.17 -11.01
C SER A 263 -11.96 -15.32 -10.29
N ARG A 264 -12.62 -15.83 -9.23
CA ARG A 264 -12.25 -17.01 -8.42
C ARG A 264 -13.45 -17.43 -7.55
N ASN A 265 -13.46 -18.65 -7.04
CA ASN A 265 -14.41 -19.09 -6.01
C ASN A 265 -13.66 -19.64 -4.78
N ASP A 266 -13.81 -18.98 -3.64
CA ASP A 266 -13.12 -19.36 -2.40
C ASP A 266 -13.68 -20.64 -1.76
N GLU A 267 -14.95 -20.97 -2.01
CA GLU A 267 -15.59 -22.20 -1.52
C GLU A 267 -15.07 -23.42 -2.30
N GLN A 268 -14.95 -23.29 -3.62
CA GLN A 268 -14.35 -24.30 -4.49
C GLN A 268 -12.90 -24.63 -4.09
N LEU A 269 -12.13 -23.62 -3.66
CA LEU A 269 -10.74 -23.81 -3.22
C LEU A 269 -10.64 -24.57 -1.89
N ARG A 270 -11.66 -24.49 -1.03
CA ARG A 270 -11.68 -25.09 0.30
C ARG A 270 -12.29 -26.49 0.29
N ASN A 271 -13.40 -26.66 -0.42
CA ASN A 271 -14.28 -27.82 -0.30
C ASN A 271 -14.43 -28.53 -1.65
N SER A 272 -14.19 -29.84 -1.66
CA SER A 272 -14.30 -30.66 -2.88
C SER A 272 -15.74 -30.78 -3.40
N GLY A 273 -16.73 -30.68 -2.50
CA GLY A 273 -18.16 -30.70 -2.87
C GLY A 273 -18.62 -29.48 -3.67
N SER A 274 -17.91 -28.36 -3.59
CA SER A 274 -18.24 -27.11 -4.29
C SER A 274 -17.53 -26.99 -5.64
N ALA A 275 -17.05 -28.10 -6.22
CA ALA A 275 -16.42 -28.13 -7.54
C ALA A 275 -17.29 -27.48 -8.64
N ASN A 276 -18.62 -27.67 -8.57
CA ASN A 276 -19.59 -27.15 -9.53
C ASN A 276 -19.92 -25.66 -9.35
N GLU A 277 -19.57 -25.06 -8.21
CA GLU A 277 -19.84 -23.64 -7.94
C GLU A 277 -18.84 -22.76 -8.70
N THR A 278 -19.15 -22.36 -9.92
CA THR A 278 -18.21 -21.65 -10.80
C THR A 278 -18.69 -20.26 -11.26
N ASP A 279 -19.83 -19.78 -10.76
CA ASP A 279 -20.46 -18.53 -11.21
C ASP A 279 -19.58 -17.29 -11.08
N SER A 280 -18.82 -17.20 -9.98
CA SER A 280 -17.89 -16.09 -9.73
C SER A 280 -16.60 -16.19 -10.55
N CYS A 281 -16.33 -17.33 -11.19
CA CYS A 281 -15.10 -17.61 -11.92
C CYS A 281 -15.11 -17.23 -13.40
N LYS A 282 -16.20 -16.65 -13.92
CA LYS A 282 -16.27 -16.27 -15.33
C LYS A 282 -15.09 -15.33 -15.73
N PRO A 283 -14.59 -15.41 -16.98
CA PRO A 283 -14.96 -16.35 -18.05
C PRO A 283 -14.45 -17.78 -17.83
N GLU A 284 -13.36 -17.97 -17.08
CA GLU A 284 -12.70 -19.28 -16.90
C GLU A 284 -13.38 -20.14 -15.82
N ALA A 285 -14.68 -20.36 -16.00
CA ALA A 285 -15.52 -21.13 -15.08
C ALA A 285 -15.59 -22.62 -15.46
N THR A 286 -15.83 -22.90 -16.74
CA THR A 286 -16.05 -24.23 -17.29
C THR A 286 -15.26 -24.43 -18.58
N THR A 287 -15.00 -25.68 -18.96
CA THR A 287 -14.44 -26.01 -20.28
C THR A 287 -15.47 -25.80 -21.39
N GLY A 288 -15.03 -25.91 -22.65
CA GLY A 288 -15.93 -25.86 -23.82
C GLY A 288 -17.04 -26.92 -23.81
N ASN A 289 -16.87 -28.01 -23.04
CA ASN A 289 -17.85 -29.07 -22.86
C ASN A 289 -18.73 -28.88 -21.59
N ASN A 290 -18.75 -27.67 -21.02
CA ASN A 290 -19.48 -27.34 -19.78
C ASN A 290 -19.07 -28.12 -18.52
N LEU A 291 -17.86 -28.69 -18.49
CA LEU A 291 -17.32 -29.31 -17.27
C LEU A 291 -16.69 -28.24 -16.37
N PRO A 292 -16.86 -28.31 -15.04
CA PRO A 292 -16.24 -27.35 -14.11
C PRO A 292 -14.72 -27.41 -14.17
N ILE A 293 -14.09 -26.24 -14.11
CA ILE A 293 -12.63 -26.12 -13.97
C ILE A 293 -12.32 -26.00 -12.47
N VAL A 294 -11.35 -26.76 -11.98
CA VAL A 294 -10.86 -26.66 -10.59
C VAL A 294 -9.34 -26.49 -10.62
N PRO A 295 -8.78 -25.43 -10.01
CA PRO A 295 -9.45 -24.20 -9.56
C PRO A 295 -9.91 -23.32 -10.73
N CYS A 296 -11.13 -22.77 -10.65
CA CYS A 296 -11.67 -21.86 -11.66
C CYS A 296 -11.21 -20.41 -11.48
N GLY A 297 -11.33 -19.64 -12.57
CA GLY A 297 -11.16 -18.19 -12.58
C GLY A 297 -9.85 -17.69 -13.18
N LEU A 298 -9.84 -16.43 -13.61
CA LEU A 298 -8.73 -15.78 -14.31
C LEU A 298 -7.44 -15.76 -13.48
N ILE A 299 -7.55 -15.69 -12.15
CA ILE A 299 -6.37 -15.65 -11.28
C ILE A 299 -5.64 -16.98 -11.39
N ALA A 300 -6.34 -18.10 -11.19
CA ALA A 300 -5.73 -19.42 -11.33
C ALA A 300 -5.30 -19.68 -12.78
N TRP A 301 -6.15 -19.36 -13.76
CA TRP A 301 -5.87 -19.60 -15.18
C TRP A 301 -4.62 -18.87 -15.71
N SER A 302 -4.26 -17.73 -15.14
CA SER A 302 -3.06 -16.96 -15.54
C SER A 302 -1.82 -17.28 -14.70
N LEU A 303 -1.77 -18.46 -14.07
CA LEU A 303 -0.66 -18.92 -13.22
C LEU A 303 0.71 -18.72 -13.87
N PHE A 304 1.62 -18.08 -13.16
CA PHE A 304 3.00 -17.89 -13.60
C PHE A 304 3.72 -19.23 -13.78
N ASN A 305 4.43 -19.43 -14.90
CA ASN A 305 4.98 -20.73 -15.30
C ASN A 305 6.45 -20.71 -15.75
N ASP A 306 7.19 -19.61 -15.53
CA ASP A 306 8.63 -19.68 -15.75
C ASP A 306 9.30 -20.56 -14.69
N THR A 307 10.40 -21.18 -15.08
CA THR A 307 11.22 -22.05 -14.22
C THR A 307 12.61 -21.47 -14.02
N TYR A 308 13.20 -21.75 -12.86
CA TYR A 308 14.55 -21.30 -12.52
C TYR A 308 15.35 -22.47 -11.93
N ASN A 309 16.46 -22.81 -12.58
CA ASN A 309 17.42 -23.79 -12.09
C ASN A 309 18.77 -23.11 -11.85
N PHE A 310 19.24 -23.13 -10.60
CA PHE A 310 20.44 -22.42 -10.21
C PHE A 310 21.65 -23.36 -10.13
N SER A 311 22.82 -22.83 -10.42
CA SER A 311 24.10 -23.49 -10.23
C SER A 311 25.14 -22.48 -9.75
N ILE A 312 26.02 -22.91 -8.87
CA ILE A 312 27.16 -22.13 -8.38
C ILE A 312 28.42 -22.85 -8.84
N ARG A 313 29.24 -22.21 -9.67
CA ARG A 313 30.48 -22.81 -10.22
C ARG A 313 30.25 -24.21 -10.82
N GLY A 314 29.12 -24.41 -11.50
CA GLY A 314 28.72 -25.69 -12.08
C GLY A 314 28.07 -26.69 -11.13
N THR A 315 28.08 -26.46 -9.81
CA THR A 315 27.36 -27.31 -8.85
C THR A 315 25.89 -26.87 -8.77
N PRO A 316 24.90 -27.77 -8.95
CA PRO A 316 23.49 -27.41 -8.88
C PRO A 316 23.11 -26.95 -7.47
N LEU A 317 22.32 -25.88 -7.41
CA LEU A 317 21.83 -25.29 -6.16
C LEU A 317 20.33 -25.57 -6.04
N SER A 318 19.97 -26.37 -5.03
CA SER A 318 18.58 -26.75 -4.81
C SER A 318 17.76 -25.56 -4.30
N VAL A 319 16.59 -25.36 -4.90
CA VAL A 319 15.60 -24.36 -4.48
C VAL A 319 14.47 -25.08 -3.75
N ASN A 320 14.35 -24.83 -2.45
CA ASN A 320 13.26 -25.33 -1.65
C ASN A 320 11.97 -24.55 -1.97
N LYS A 321 10.96 -25.25 -2.51
CA LYS A 321 9.62 -24.72 -2.79
C LYS A 321 8.59 -25.03 -1.70
N LYS A 322 8.99 -25.65 -0.59
CA LYS A 322 8.13 -25.91 0.58
C LYS A 322 8.12 -24.68 1.50
N HIS A 323 7.01 -24.48 2.18
CA HIS A 323 6.80 -23.40 3.15
C HIS A 323 7.07 -22.00 2.58
N ILE A 324 6.73 -21.77 1.31
CA ILE A 324 6.82 -20.46 0.63
C ILE A 324 5.53 -19.65 0.79
N SER A 325 4.42 -20.33 1.07
CA SER A 325 3.12 -19.74 1.35
C SER A 325 2.85 -19.62 2.85
N TRP A 326 1.78 -18.93 3.22
CA TRP A 326 1.35 -18.81 4.61
C TRP A 326 0.77 -20.13 5.11
N LYS A 327 1.13 -20.54 6.33
CA LYS A 327 0.58 -21.74 6.96
C LYS A 327 -0.95 -21.73 7.00
N SER A 328 -1.54 -20.59 7.31
CA SER A 328 -3.00 -20.40 7.32
C SER A 328 -3.65 -20.54 5.94
N ASP A 329 -2.97 -20.17 4.85
CA ASP A 329 -3.50 -20.38 3.51
C ASP A 329 -3.53 -21.89 3.19
N ARG A 330 -2.45 -22.63 3.50
CA ARG A 330 -2.38 -24.09 3.31
C ARG A 330 -3.36 -24.89 4.17
N GLU A 331 -3.66 -24.41 5.38
CA GLU A 331 -4.47 -25.18 6.34
C GLU A 331 -5.96 -24.81 6.32
N HIS A 332 -6.31 -23.57 5.95
CA HIS A 332 -7.68 -23.06 6.07
C HIS A 332 -8.28 -22.47 4.79
N LYS A 333 -7.48 -22.22 3.74
CA LYS A 333 -8.00 -21.65 2.48
C LYS A 333 -7.95 -22.60 1.30
N PHE A 334 -6.96 -23.48 1.25
CA PHE A 334 -6.84 -24.49 0.21
C PHE A 334 -7.10 -25.86 0.82
N GLY A 335 -8.08 -26.58 0.28
CA GLY A 335 -8.51 -27.87 0.78
C GLY A 335 -7.50 -28.98 0.52
N LYS A 336 -7.36 -29.89 1.50
CA LYS A 336 -6.49 -31.08 1.39
C LYS A 336 -7.05 -32.16 0.46
N ASN A 337 -8.36 -32.13 0.21
CA ASN A 337 -9.08 -33.10 -0.61
C ASN A 337 -9.56 -32.48 -1.94
N VAL A 338 -9.06 -31.28 -2.28
CA VAL A 338 -9.39 -30.60 -3.54
C VAL A 338 -8.24 -30.82 -4.50
N PHE A 339 -8.51 -31.44 -5.64
CA PHE A 339 -7.53 -31.74 -6.68
C PHE A 339 -7.86 -30.93 -7.94
N PRO A 340 -6.85 -30.54 -8.74
CA PRO A 340 -7.09 -29.90 -10.02
C PRO A 340 -7.94 -30.79 -10.93
N GLN A 341 -8.88 -30.18 -11.66
CA GLN A 341 -9.74 -30.86 -12.63
C GLN A 341 -9.92 -29.96 -13.84
N ASN A 342 -9.76 -30.52 -15.04
CA ASN A 342 -9.97 -29.81 -16.31
C ASN A 342 -9.14 -28.51 -16.48
N PHE A 343 -8.08 -28.33 -15.68
CA PHE A 343 -7.32 -27.09 -15.62
C PHE A 343 -6.36 -26.96 -16.82
N GLN A 344 -6.41 -25.83 -17.54
CA GLN A 344 -5.62 -25.55 -18.76
C GLN A 344 -5.79 -26.60 -19.88
N GLN A 345 -6.91 -27.32 -19.92
CA GLN A 345 -7.22 -28.30 -20.96
C GLN A 345 -7.93 -27.69 -22.19
N GLY A 346 -8.24 -26.39 -22.15
CA GLY A 346 -8.84 -25.66 -23.26
C GLY A 346 -7.86 -25.36 -24.40
N THR A 347 -8.39 -24.82 -25.50
CA THR A 347 -7.59 -24.36 -26.66
C THR A 347 -6.68 -23.18 -26.31
N LEU A 348 -7.12 -22.31 -25.39
CA LEU A 348 -6.34 -21.20 -24.87
C LEU A 348 -5.72 -21.58 -23.52
N LYS A 349 -4.39 -21.60 -23.47
CA LYS A 349 -3.62 -21.74 -22.23
C LYS A 349 -3.17 -20.37 -21.74
N GLY A 350 -3.54 -20.03 -20.51
CA GLY A 350 -3.23 -18.74 -19.91
C GLY A 350 -1.90 -18.65 -19.20
N GLY A 351 -1.37 -19.80 -18.77
CA GLY A 351 -0.19 -19.86 -17.93
C GLY A 351 0.23 -21.30 -17.67
N GLY A 352 0.63 -21.57 -16.42
CA GLY A 352 1.11 -22.87 -15.97
C GLY A 352 0.02 -23.89 -15.76
N THR A 353 0.40 -25.16 -15.80
CA THR A 353 -0.44 -26.30 -15.44
C THR A 353 -0.21 -26.70 -13.98
N LEU A 354 -1.19 -27.37 -13.38
CA LEU A 354 -1.09 -27.94 -12.04
C LEU A 354 -0.84 -29.45 -12.13
N ASN A 355 -0.44 -30.05 -11.01
CA ASN A 355 -0.30 -31.50 -10.92
C ASN A 355 -1.60 -32.11 -10.40
N ASP A 356 -2.24 -32.92 -11.24
CA ASP A 356 -3.54 -33.55 -10.96
C ASP A 356 -3.48 -34.58 -9.81
N SER A 357 -2.29 -35.15 -9.54
CA SER A 357 -2.08 -36.09 -8.44
C SER A 357 -1.86 -35.42 -7.08
N LYS A 358 -1.71 -34.09 -7.03
CA LYS A 358 -1.45 -33.34 -5.78
C LYS A 358 -2.62 -32.43 -5.40
N PRO A 359 -3.04 -32.42 -4.13
CA PRO A 359 -4.09 -31.51 -3.70
C PRO A 359 -3.63 -30.05 -3.72
N LEU A 360 -4.58 -29.12 -3.80
CA LEU A 360 -4.27 -27.69 -3.94
C LEU A 360 -3.48 -27.11 -2.77
N ASN A 361 -3.66 -27.63 -1.55
CA ASN A 361 -2.95 -27.16 -0.36
C ASN A 361 -1.43 -27.44 -0.39
N GLU A 362 -0.99 -28.42 -1.18
CA GLU A 362 0.42 -28.77 -1.35
C GLU A 362 1.09 -28.02 -2.51
N GLN A 363 0.29 -27.47 -3.42
CA GLN A 363 0.78 -26.73 -4.59
C GLN A 363 1.02 -25.27 -4.23
N GLU A 364 2.06 -25.00 -3.43
CA GLU A 364 2.30 -23.66 -2.86
C GLU A 364 2.56 -22.56 -3.90
N ASP A 365 3.08 -22.90 -5.09
CA ASP A 365 3.26 -21.94 -6.20
C ASP A 365 1.91 -21.32 -6.62
N LEU A 366 0.84 -22.13 -6.66
CA LEU A 366 -0.53 -21.66 -6.88
C LEU A 366 -0.98 -20.76 -5.72
N ILE A 367 -0.76 -21.16 -4.48
CA ILE A 367 -1.20 -20.42 -3.29
C ILE A 367 -0.56 -19.02 -3.27
N VAL A 368 0.74 -18.92 -3.58
CA VAL A 368 1.46 -17.65 -3.69
C VAL A 368 0.88 -16.79 -4.81
N TRP A 369 0.53 -17.38 -5.96
CA TRP A 369 -0.05 -16.67 -7.09
C TRP A 369 -1.46 -16.15 -6.81
N MET A 370 -2.30 -16.97 -6.19
CA MET A 370 -3.71 -16.66 -5.86
C MET A 370 -3.85 -15.50 -4.87
N ARG A 371 -2.81 -15.21 -4.08
CA ARG A 371 -2.75 -14.01 -3.25
C ARG A 371 -2.44 -12.80 -4.11
N THR A 372 -3.44 -12.08 -4.57
CA THR A 372 -3.28 -10.93 -5.46
C THR A 372 -2.39 -9.81 -4.88
N ALA A 373 -1.61 -9.17 -5.75
CA ALA A 373 -0.81 -8.00 -5.42
C ALA A 373 -1.64 -6.71 -5.50
N ALA A 374 -1.27 -5.71 -4.70
CA ALA A 374 -1.97 -4.42 -4.65
C ALA A 374 -1.54 -3.44 -5.74
N LEU A 375 -0.37 -3.64 -6.36
CA LEU A 375 0.25 -2.76 -7.36
C LEU A 375 0.55 -3.55 -8.65
N PRO A 376 0.64 -2.89 -9.82
CA PRO A 376 0.93 -3.54 -11.09
C PRO A 376 2.37 -4.05 -11.23
N THR A 377 3.28 -3.53 -10.39
CA THR A 377 4.61 -4.08 -10.19
C THR A 377 4.63 -4.80 -8.85
N PHE A 378 4.94 -6.08 -8.86
CA PHE A 378 4.96 -6.89 -7.65
C PHE A 378 5.97 -8.02 -7.73
N ARG A 379 6.35 -8.52 -6.56
CA ARG A 379 7.20 -9.70 -6.38
C ARG A 379 6.38 -10.83 -5.78
N LYS A 380 6.69 -12.06 -6.18
CA LYS A 380 6.14 -13.29 -5.59
C LYS A 380 7.27 -14.23 -5.26
N LEU A 381 7.15 -14.93 -4.13
CA LEU A 381 8.18 -15.87 -3.69
C LEU A 381 8.10 -17.13 -4.54
N TYR A 382 9.19 -17.47 -5.24
CA TYR A 382 9.34 -18.70 -6.01
C TYR A 382 9.88 -19.85 -5.14
N GLY A 383 10.79 -19.53 -4.22
CA GLY A 383 11.50 -20.54 -3.44
C GLY A 383 12.56 -19.95 -2.52
N LYS A 384 13.25 -20.83 -1.78
CA LYS A 384 14.32 -20.47 -0.87
C LYS A 384 15.54 -21.34 -1.14
N ILE A 385 16.71 -20.74 -1.12
CA ILE A 385 17.99 -21.41 -1.16
C ILE A 385 18.49 -21.48 0.29
N GLU A 386 18.71 -22.70 0.80
CA GLU A 386 19.10 -22.96 2.20
C GLU A 386 20.62 -22.98 2.41
N LYS A 387 21.37 -22.38 1.48
CA LYS A 387 22.83 -22.30 1.51
C LYS A 387 23.27 -20.83 1.48
N ASP A 388 24.28 -20.51 2.26
CA ASP A 388 24.93 -19.20 2.26
C ASP A 388 25.59 -18.95 0.89
N LEU A 389 25.49 -17.71 0.40
CA LEU A 389 26.15 -17.26 -0.83
C LEU A 389 27.23 -16.25 -0.45
N TYR A 390 28.47 -16.52 -0.84
CA TYR A 390 29.60 -15.68 -0.47
C TYR A 390 29.86 -14.61 -1.52
N PRO A 391 30.51 -13.50 -1.14
CA PRO A 391 30.99 -12.53 -2.10
C PRO A 391 31.81 -13.23 -3.19
N ASN A 392 31.57 -12.80 -4.43
CA ASN A 392 32.21 -13.35 -5.63
C ASN A 392 31.78 -14.74 -6.11
N ASP A 393 30.76 -15.36 -5.51
CA ASP A 393 30.21 -16.59 -6.07
C ASP A 393 29.49 -16.35 -7.38
N THR A 394 29.90 -17.06 -8.44
CA THR A 394 29.25 -17.00 -9.76
C THR A 394 28.03 -17.92 -9.81
N ILE A 395 26.85 -17.30 -9.74
CA ILE A 395 25.54 -17.92 -9.89
C ILE A 395 25.13 -17.89 -11.36
N THR A 396 24.97 -19.07 -11.93
CA THR A 396 24.37 -19.28 -13.24
C THR A 396 22.97 -19.81 -13.05
N VAL A 397 21.99 -19.18 -13.68
CA VAL A 397 20.60 -19.63 -13.69
C VAL A 397 20.21 -20.05 -15.10
N ASN A 398 19.65 -21.25 -15.23
CA ASN A 398 18.93 -21.64 -16.43
C ASN A 398 17.45 -21.26 -16.23
N VAL A 399 16.97 -20.31 -17.04
CA VAL A 399 15.63 -19.76 -16.98
C VAL A 399 14.79 -20.36 -18.10
N GLY A 400 13.68 -21.01 -17.74
CA GLY A 400 12.64 -21.39 -18.70
C GLY A 400 11.67 -20.24 -18.92
N ASN A 401 11.82 -19.49 -20.01
CA ASN A 401 11.05 -18.28 -20.31
C ASN A 401 9.70 -18.60 -21.00
N TYR A 402 8.75 -19.20 -20.28
CA TYR A 402 7.47 -19.69 -20.81
C TYR A 402 6.30 -18.69 -20.69
N TYR A 403 6.33 -17.81 -19.69
CA TYR A 403 5.22 -16.92 -19.37
C TYR A 403 5.18 -15.71 -20.30
N ASN A 404 4.09 -15.55 -21.05
CA ASN A 404 3.97 -14.47 -22.03
C ASN A 404 3.67 -13.12 -21.36
N THR A 405 4.67 -12.23 -21.34
CA THR A 405 4.52 -10.85 -20.84
C THR A 405 4.52 -9.79 -21.93
N TYR A 406 5.04 -10.14 -23.12
CA TYR A 406 5.16 -9.24 -24.26
C TYR A 406 3.78 -8.84 -24.80
N SER A 407 2.77 -9.71 -24.67
CA SER A 407 1.39 -9.43 -25.07
C SER A 407 0.75 -8.26 -24.33
N PHE A 408 1.28 -7.85 -23.17
CA PHE A 408 0.82 -6.68 -22.41
C PHE A 408 1.96 -5.71 -22.06
N SER A 409 3.10 -5.81 -22.75
CA SER A 409 4.29 -4.99 -22.48
C SER A 409 4.77 -5.07 -21.02
N GLY A 410 4.59 -6.24 -20.40
CA GLY A 410 5.12 -6.53 -19.07
C GLY A 410 6.62 -6.80 -19.11
N LYS A 411 7.27 -6.60 -17.97
CA LYS A 411 8.68 -6.96 -17.79
C LYS A 411 8.79 -8.04 -16.73
N LYS A 412 9.76 -8.95 -16.92
CA LYS A 412 10.09 -9.99 -15.95
C LYS A 412 11.48 -9.81 -15.39
N LYS A 413 11.61 -10.00 -14.09
CA LYS A 413 12.90 -10.00 -13.41
C LYS A 413 12.98 -11.15 -12.43
N LEU A 414 14.16 -11.75 -12.35
CA LEU A 414 14.52 -12.67 -11.29
C LEU A 414 15.21 -11.87 -10.19
N VAL A 415 14.82 -12.09 -8.94
CA VAL A 415 15.36 -11.38 -7.79
C VAL A 415 15.78 -12.36 -6.71
N LEU A 416 17.07 -12.39 -6.38
CA LEU A 416 17.57 -13.04 -5.18
C LEU A 416 17.68 -11.98 -4.07
N SER A 417 17.10 -12.23 -2.91
CA SER A 417 17.11 -11.29 -1.81
C SER A 417 17.35 -11.98 -0.47
N THR A 418 18.15 -11.35 0.39
CA THR A 418 18.10 -11.64 1.83
C THR A 418 16.91 -10.93 2.47
N THR A 419 16.63 -11.22 3.74
CA THR A 419 15.62 -10.50 4.51
C THR A 419 16.24 -9.88 5.76
N SER A 420 15.68 -8.75 6.17
CA SER A 420 15.91 -8.12 7.47
C SER A 420 14.66 -8.29 8.34
N PHE A 421 14.71 -7.81 9.58
CA PHE A 421 13.54 -7.80 10.45
C PHE A 421 12.38 -6.92 9.92
N LEU A 422 12.66 -5.94 9.04
CA LEU A 422 11.63 -5.16 8.35
C LEU A 422 11.16 -5.81 7.04
N GLY A 423 11.72 -6.97 6.68
CA GLY A 423 11.49 -7.63 5.39
C GLY A 423 12.56 -7.28 4.36
N GLY A 424 12.13 -6.99 3.13
CA GLY A 424 13.01 -6.71 2.00
C GLY A 424 13.67 -5.33 2.05
N LYS A 425 14.49 -5.02 1.03
CA LYS A 425 15.19 -3.73 0.93
C LYS A 425 14.19 -2.61 0.68
N ASN A 426 14.03 -1.72 1.65
CA ASN A 426 13.17 -0.55 1.52
C ASN A 426 13.69 0.65 2.34
N ASN A 427 14.32 1.59 1.66
CA ASN A 427 14.87 2.79 2.30
C ASN A 427 13.79 3.83 2.65
N PHE A 428 12.59 3.73 2.09
CA PHE A 428 11.53 4.73 2.28
C PHE A 428 11.19 4.94 3.75
N LEU A 429 10.99 3.85 4.51
CA LEU A 429 10.60 3.95 5.91
C LEU A 429 11.67 4.66 6.76
N GLY A 430 12.94 4.28 6.59
CA GLY A 430 14.06 4.92 7.29
C GLY A 430 14.18 6.41 6.95
N ILE A 431 14.11 6.75 5.66
CA ILE A 431 14.15 8.15 5.21
C ILE A 431 12.95 8.95 5.73
N ALA A 432 11.74 8.36 5.75
CA ALA A 432 10.54 9.01 6.27
C ALA A 432 10.68 9.35 7.77
N TYR A 433 11.16 8.41 8.60
CA TYR A 433 11.40 8.68 10.01
C TYR A 433 12.50 9.73 10.23
N LEU A 434 13.59 9.69 9.46
CA LEU A 434 14.66 10.69 9.56
C LEU A 434 14.21 12.08 9.14
N THR A 435 13.41 12.19 8.08
CA THR A 435 12.89 13.48 7.59
C THR A 435 11.90 14.09 8.57
N VAL A 436 10.94 13.31 9.07
CA VAL A 436 9.97 13.79 10.07
C VAL A 436 10.66 14.12 11.39
N GLY A 437 11.52 13.23 11.90
CA GLY A 437 12.27 13.44 13.14
C GLY A 437 13.21 14.65 13.06
N GLY A 438 13.93 14.80 11.95
CA GLY A 438 14.80 15.95 11.69
C GLY A 438 14.03 17.27 11.60
N LEU A 439 12.87 17.27 10.95
CA LEU A 439 12.01 18.45 10.90
C LEU A 439 11.43 18.81 12.28
N CYS A 440 10.98 17.83 13.06
CA CYS A 440 10.52 18.08 14.43
C CYS A 440 11.63 18.67 15.31
N PHE A 441 12.85 18.15 15.22
CA PHE A 441 14.00 18.69 15.94
C PHE A 441 14.33 20.13 15.50
N PHE A 442 14.32 20.39 14.19
CA PHE A 442 14.52 21.74 13.66
C PHE A 442 13.45 22.73 14.17
N LEU A 443 12.17 22.35 14.12
CA LEU A 443 11.08 23.19 14.63
C LEU A 443 11.18 23.44 16.13
N ALA A 444 11.58 22.44 16.91
CA ALA A 444 11.83 22.61 18.34
C ALA A 444 12.93 23.64 18.60
N MET A 445 14.04 23.59 17.85
CA MET A 445 15.12 24.57 17.94
C MET A 445 14.65 25.97 17.56
N VAL A 446 13.87 26.12 16.49
CA VAL A 446 13.31 27.42 16.09
C VAL A 446 12.38 27.98 17.17
N PHE A 447 11.45 27.18 17.69
CA PHE A 447 10.55 27.63 18.76
C PHE A 447 11.29 27.96 20.05
N PHE A 448 12.32 27.20 20.39
CA PHE A 448 13.19 27.48 21.53
C PHE A 448 13.91 28.83 21.37
N LEU A 449 14.51 29.08 20.20
CA LEU A 449 15.16 30.37 19.91
C LEU A 449 14.17 31.53 19.93
N VAL A 450 12.99 31.39 19.32
CA VAL A 450 11.95 32.44 19.34
C VAL A 450 11.47 32.71 20.76
N HIS A 451 11.32 31.67 21.59
CA HIS A 451 10.90 31.80 22.98
C HIS A 451 11.92 32.58 23.83
N ILE A 452 13.21 32.39 23.57
CA ILE A 452 14.30 33.12 24.25
C ILE A 452 14.43 34.56 23.73
N ILE A 453 14.37 34.77 22.41
CA ILE A 453 14.58 36.09 21.80
C ILE A 453 13.37 37.02 22.01
N LYS A 454 12.15 36.49 21.95
CA LYS A 454 10.90 37.26 22.09
C LYS A 454 9.98 36.61 23.12
N PRO A 455 10.33 36.62 24.42
CA PRO A 455 9.48 36.05 25.44
C PRO A 455 8.16 36.83 25.49
N ARG A 456 7.04 36.10 25.44
CA ARG A 456 5.71 36.68 25.63
C ARG A 456 5.08 36.08 26.88
N PRO A 457 4.60 36.89 27.83
CA PRO A 457 3.86 36.40 28.97
C PRO A 457 2.55 35.74 28.52
N LEU A 458 2.22 34.60 29.11
CA LEU A 458 0.99 33.87 28.82
C LEU A 458 -0.21 34.66 29.36
N GLY A 459 -1.22 34.89 28.51
CA GLY A 459 -2.45 35.57 28.91
C GLY A 459 -2.35 37.09 29.05
N ASP A 460 -1.34 37.71 28.43
CA ASP A 460 -1.16 39.17 28.48
C ASP A 460 -2.37 39.93 27.88
N PRO A 461 -3.10 40.72 28.70
CA PRO A 461 -4.27 41.45 28.24
C PRO A 461 -3.94 42.54 27.22
N ALA A 462 -2.68 42.98 27.09
CA ALA A 462 -2.28 43.97 26.09
C ALA A 462 -2.44 43.46 24.63
N TYR A 463 -2.56 42.15 24.44
CA TYR A 463 -2.77 41.52 23.13
C TYR A 463 -4.25 41.29 22.79
N LEU A 464 -5.18 41.59 23.70
CA LEU A 464 -6.61 41.53 23.44
C LEU A 464 -6.97 42.59 22.39
N SER A 465 -7.77 42.21 21.39
CA SER A 465 -8.05 43.08 20.23
C SER A 465 -8.64 44.43 20.62
N TRP A 466 -9.49 44.46 21.65
CA TRP A 466 -10.11 45.68 22.19
C TRP A 466 -9.18 46.54 23.05
N ASN A 467 -8.06 46.00 23.53
CA ASN A 467 -7.02 46.77 24.23
C ASN A 467 -6.00 47.36 23.26
N ARG A 468 -5.85 46.78 22.06
CA ARG A 468 -4.93 47.27 21.02
C ARG A 468 -5.49 48.46 20.25
N ASN A 469 -6.80 48.46 20.02
CA ASN A 469 -7.52 49.54 19.35
C ASN A 469 -8.63 50.01 20.31
N PRO A 470 -8.34 50.90 21.28
CA PRO A 470 -9.39 51.48 22.08
C PRO A 470 -10.39 52.16 21.14
N PRO A 471 -11.71 51.93 21.30
CA PRO A 471 -12.70 52.63 20.50
C PRO A 471 -12.48 54.14 20.66
N GLU A 472 -12.24 54.85 19.56
CA GLU A 472 -12.25 56.31 19.53
C GLU A 472 -13.63 56.77 20.04
N GLY A 473 -13.64 57.36 21.25
CA GLY A 473 -14.84 57.99 21.78
C GLY A 473 -15.28 57.45 23.14
N ARG A 474 -14.68 58.01 24.18
CA ARG A 474 -15.42 58.73 25.24
C ARG A 474 -14.41 59.45 26.14
N SER A 475 -13.97 60.61 25.68
CA SER A 475 -13.71 61.73 26.58
C SER A 475 -15.07 62.21 27.08
N ASN A 476 -15.33 62.04 28.37
CA ASN A 476 -16.17 62.92 29.18
C ASN A 476 -15.71 62.78 30.62
#